data_AF-A0A6A3TYT6-F1
#
_entry.id   AF-A0A6A3TYT6-F1
#
_cell.length_a   1.000
_cell.length_b   1.000
_cell.length_c   1.000
_cell.angle_alpha   90.00
_cell.angle_beta   90.00
_cell.angle_gamma   90.00
#
_symmetry.space_group_name_H-M   'P 1'
#
loop_
_entity.id
_entity.type
_entity.pdbx_description
1 polymer ?
#
loop_
_entity_poly.entity_id
_entity_poly.type
_entity_poly.pdbx_seq_one_letter_code
_entity_poly.pdbx_strand_id
1 'polypeptide(L)'
;MMHGPYGAANPNSPCMKDGKCTKGYPKPLVEVTQGNVNGFPVYRRRRRPPGVLKFKGREYDNATINQWVVPYNPYLSQKYNCHINVEVCTALTTVKYLYKYVYKGSDKAVITVETVRGESHRAMIEPNEILRYLNARYISPVEACMRLLDFSVQGKTHSIVQLTIHLENEQL
;
A
#
# COMPACT_ATOMS: atom_id res chain seq x y z
N MET A 1 13.60 11.56 4.19
CA MET A 1 12.45 12.45 3.92
C MET A 1 11.98 13.02 5.26
N MET A 2 11.53 14.28 5.30
CA MET A 2 10.92 14.85 6.51
C MET A 2 9.41 14.70 6.43
N HIS A 3 8.80 14.05 7.41
CA HIS A 3 7.38 14.29 7.69
C HIS A 3 7.35 15.67 8.31
N GLY A 4 6.87 16.69 7.59
CA GLY A 4 6.93 18.06 8.06
C GLY A 4 6.39 18.20 9.50
N PRO A 5 6.82 19.21 10.26
CA PRO A 5 6.20 19.54 11.53
C PRO A 5 4.74 19.90 11.23
N TYR A 6 3.86 18.96 11.56
CA TYR A 6 2.42 19.04 11.38
C TYR A 6 1.79 18.94 12.78
N GLY A 7 0.64 19.55 13.00
CA GLY A 7 0.17 19.85 14.35
C GLY A 7 -0.24 21.30 14.43
N ALA A 8 0.05 21.98 15.54
CA ALA A 8 -0.20 23.41 15.68
C ALA A 8 0.46 24.25 14.56
N ALA A 9 1.64 23.83 14.08
CA ALA A 9 2.36 24.52 13.01
C ALA A 9 1.68 24.41 11.63
N ASN A 10 0.88 23.36 11.40
CA ASN A 10 0.16 23.17 10.13
C ASN A 10 -1.00 22.17 10.32
N PRO A 11 -2.14 22.64 10.86
CA PRO A 11 -3.28 21.77 11.20
C PRO A 11 -4.05 21.30 9.95
N ASN A 12 -3.93 22.01 8.83
CA ASN A 12 -4.64 21.70 7.58
C ASN A 12 -3.94 20.65 6.72
N SER A 13 -2.88 20.02 7.23
CA SER A 13 -2.15 19.00 6.48
C SER A 13 -3.00 17.74 6.30
N PRO A 14 -2.94 17.05 5.15
CA PRO A 14 -3.80 15.89 4.86
C PRO A 14 -3.69 14.73 5.88
N CYS A 15 -2.56 14.66 6.60
CA CYS A 15 -2.35 13.65 7.63
C CYS A 15 -2.99 14.01 8.98
N MET A 16 -3.50 15.23 9.18
CA MET A 16 -4.05 15.69 10.45
C MET A 16 -5.53 15.32 10.56
N LYS A 17 -5.90 14.71 11.69
CA LYS A 17 -7.28 14.41 12.07
C LYS A 17 -7.43 14.59 13.57
N ASP A 18 -8.46 15.32 14.00
CA ASP A 18 -8.75 15.60 15.42
C ASP A 18 -7.52 16.17 16.17
N GLY A 19 -6.79 17.07 15.52
CA GLY A 19 -5.58 17.71 16.07
C GLY A 19 -4.35 16.80 16.15
N LYS A 20 -4.44 15.55 15.70
CA LYS A 20 -3.35 14.56 15.73
C LYS A 20 -2.95 14.12 14.33
N CYS A 21 -1.66 13.86 14.15
CA CYS A 21 -1.19 13.23 12.93
C CYS A 21 -1.64 11.77 12.90
N THR A 22 -2.40 11.36 11.89
CA THR A 22 -2.83 9.98 11.63
C THR A 22 -1.66 9.00 11.45
N LYS A 23 -0.46 9.50 11.12
CA LYS A 23 0.78 8.69 11.03
C LYS A 23 1.55 8.63 12.35
N GLY A 24 1.04 9.30 13.40
CA GLY A 24 1.59 9.30 14.75
C GLY A 24 2.91 10.05 14.87
N TYR A 25 3.07 11.16 14.14
CA TYR A 25 4.16 12.11 14.34
C TYR A 25 3.76 13.22 15.33
N PRO A 26 4.70 13.79 16.10
CA PRO A 26 6.12 13.41 16.17
C PRO A 26 6.33 12.03 16.80
N LYS A 27 7.32 11.27 16.31
CA LYS A 27 7.69 9.97 16.89
C LYS A 27 8.58 10.17 18.13
N PRO A 28 8.58 9.23 19.10
CA PRO A 28 9.46 9.34 20.27
C PRO A 28 10.94 9.33 19.87
N LEU A 29 11.76 10.06 20.62
CA LEU A 29 13.22 9.91 20.55
C LEU A 29 13.62 8.64 21.30
N VAL A 30 14.42 7.80 20.65
CA VAL A 30 14.92 6.54 21.21
C VAL A 30 16.36 6.29 20.75
N GLU A 31 17.21 5.86 21.67
CA GLU A 31 18.65 5.70 21.41
C GLU A 31 19.01 4.46 20.60
N VAL A 32 18.15 3.45 20.63
CA VAL A 32 18.28 2.18 19.91
C VAL A 32 16.93 1.77 19.31
N THR A 33 16.97 1.00 18.22
CA THR A 33 15.75 0.42 17.64
C THR A 33 15.24 -0.69 18.55
N GLN A 34 13.97 -0.65 18.91
CA GLN A 34 13.35 -1.63 19.81
C GLN A 34 12.22 -2.37 19.09
N GLY A 35 12.12 -3.68 19.35
CA GLY A 35 10.94 -4.45 18.97
C GLY A 35 9.72 -3.99 19.77
N ASN A 36 8.52 -4.10 19.17
CA ASN A 36 7.26 -3.78 19.83
C ASN A 36 6.34 -5.00 19.75
N VAL A 37 5.64 -5.29 20.85
CA VAL A 37 4.63 -6.35 20.94
C VAL A 37 3.52 -6.15 19.89
N ASN A 38 3.22 -4.90 19.55
CA ASN A 38 2.20 -4.55 18.54
C ASN A 38 2.69 -4.70 17.08
N GLY A 39 3.87 -5.28 16.86
CA GLY A 39 4.37 -5.71 15.54
C GLY A 39 5.15 -4.67 14.73
N PHE A 40 5.14 -3.39 15.13
CA PHE A 40 5.93 -2.34 14.46
C PHE A 40 7.14 -1.91 15.30
N PRO A 41 8.38 -2.04 14.81
CA PRO A 41 9.55 -1.62 15.56
C PRO A 41 9.54 -0.10 15.83
N VAL A 42 10.01 0.28 17.00
CA VAL A 42 10.29 1.68 17.34
C VAL A 42 11.70 1.99 16.88
N TYR A 43 11.83 2.64 15.72
CA TYR A 43 13.13 2.96 15.14
C TYR A 43 13.91 3.97 15.95
N ARG A 44 15.24 3.75 16.04
CA ARG A 44 16.21 4.68 16.60
C ARG A 44 16.04 6.11 16.05
N ARG A 45 15.82 7.07 16.95
CA ARG A 45 15.70 8.51 16.69
C ARG A 45 16.42 9.25 17.79
N ARG A 46 17.73 9.47 17.63
CA ARG A 46 18.55 10.10 18.66
C ARG A 46 18.27 11.58 18.79
N ARG A 47 18.42 12.13 19.99
CA ARG A 47 18.46 13.58 20.16
C ARG A 47 19.71 14.14 19.47
N ARG A 48 19.60 15.31 18.82
CA ARG A 48 20.78 16.03 18.31
C ARG A 48 21.23 17.11 19.32
N PRO A 49 22.40 17.72 19.13
CA PRO A 49 22.78 18.90 19.91
C PRO A 49 21.72 20.01 19.85
N PRO A 50 21.56 20.82 20.91
CA PRO A 50 20.69 21.99 20.87
C PRO A 50 21.03 22.95 19.73
N GLY A 51 20.05 23.71 19.26
CA GLY A 51 20.24 24.74 18.23
C GLY A 51 19.08 24.82 17.24
N VAL A 52 19.28 25.63 16.21
CA VAL A 52 18.30 25.82 15.13
C VAL A 52 18.86 25.21 13.85
N LEU A 53 18.08 24.31 13.24
CA LEU A 53 18.37 23.78 11.91
C LEU A 53 17.50 24.53 10.90
N LYS A 54 18.11 25.14 9.87
CA LYS A 54 17.38 25.74 8.75
C LYS A 54 17.39 24.79 7.56
N PHE A 55 16.23 24.42 7.04
CA PHE A 55 16.11 23.56 5.86
C PHE A 55 14.91 23.97 5.01
N LYS A 56 15.13 24.20 3.71
CA LYS A 56 14.11 24.64 2.74
C LYS A 56 13.29 25.85 3.23
N GLY A 57 13.98 26.87 3.76
CA GLY A 57 13.35 28.11 4.24
C GLY A 57 12.54 27.96 5.53
N ARG A 58 12.64 26.82 6.23
CA ARG A 58 12.00 26.59 7.53
C ARG A 58 13.03 26.40 8.62
N GLU A 59 12.71 26.88 9.81
CA GLU A 59 13.50 26.67 11.02
C GLU A 59 12.92 25.51 11.81
N TYR A 60 13.80 24.69 12.36
CA TYR A 60 13.46 23.52 13.15
C TYR A 60 14.30 23.52 14.43
N ASP A 61 13.73 23.05 15.53
CA ASP A 61 14.51 22.71 16.71
C ASP A 61 15.43 21.53 16.37
N ASN A 62 16.73 21.80 16.37
CA ASN A 62 17.75 20.83 16.00
C ASN A 62 17.71 19.61 16.93
N ALA A 63 17.44 19.81 18.22
CA ALA A 63 17.50 18.73 19.21
C ALA A 63 16.42 17.67 18.96
N THR A 64 15.24 18.10 18.50
CA THR A 64 14.05 17.26 18.36
C THR A 64 13.70 16.91 16.91
N ILE A 65 14.40 17.48 15.92
CA ILE A 65 14.06 17.28 14.49
C ILE A 65 13.97 15.82 14.04
N ASN A 66 14.74 14.93 14.68
CA ASN A 66 14.73 13.50 14.37
C ASN A 66 13.38 12.81 14.68
N GLN A 67 12.51 13.43 15.47
CA GLN A 67 11.13 12.95 15.69
C GLN A 67 10.27 13.02 14.42
N TRP A 68 10.65 13.87 13.47
CA TRP A 68 9.93 14.18 12.23
C TRP A 68 10.50 13.47 11.00
N VAL A 69 11.64 12.79 11.14
CA VAL A 69 12.29 12.07 10.03
C VAL A 69 11.48 10.83 9.67
N VAL A 70 11.17 10.62 8.39
CA VAL A 70 10.66 9.32 7.92
C VAL A 70 11.83 8.33 7.87
N PRO A 71 11.72 7.13 8.47
CA PRO A 71 12.81 6.15 8.46
C PRO A 71 13.24 5.82 7.04
N TYR A 72 14.54 5.63 6.85
CA TYR A 72 15.14 5.32 5.56
C TYR A 72 16.42 4.52 5.76
N ASN A 73 16.80 3.76 4.74
CA ASN A 73 18.12 3.14 4.66
C ASN A 73 19.05 4.04 3.82
N PRO A 74 20.13 4.61 4.39
CA PRO A 74 21.03 5.50 3.66
C PRO A 74 21.64 4.87 2.41
N TYR A 75 22.12 3.63 2.53
CA TYR A 75 22.75 2.90 1.42
C TYR A 75 21.77 2.68 0.27
N LEU A 76 20.59 2.13 0.55
CA LEU A 76 19.58 1.87 -0.48
C LEU A 76 19.07 3.17 -1.11
N SER A 77 18.82 4.19 -0.28
CA SER A 77 18.33 5.48 -0.79
C SER A 77 19.33 6.14 -1.73
N GLN A 78 20.63 6.04 -1.42
CA GLN A 78 21.70 6.55 -2.30
C GLN A 78 21.83 5.70 -3.57
N LYS A 79 21.81 4.36 -3.44
CA LYS A 79 21.96 3.44 -4.57
C LYS A 79 20.88 3.61 -5.65
N TYR A 80 19.64 3.84 -5.23
CA TYR A 80 18.49 3.93 -6.14
C TYR A 80 17.96 5.35 -6.33
N ASN A 81 18.64 6.35 -5.76
CA ASN A 81 18.25 7.77 -5.82
C ASN A 81 16.76 8.01 -5.46
N CYS A 82 16.23 7.27 -4.49
CA CYS A 82 14.84 7.36 -4.08
C CYS A 82 14.71 7.08 -2.58
N HIS A 83 13.59 7.48 -1.98
CA HIS A 83 13.39 7.28 -0.55
C HIS A 83 12.99 5.82 -0.25
N ILE A 84 13.88 5.05 0.36
CA ILE A 84 13.62 3.64 0.69
C ILE A 84 13.49 3.48 2.20
N ASN A 85 12.27 3.21 2.64
CA ASN A 85 11.97 2.76 4.00
C ASN A 85 12.18 1.24 4.09
N VAL A 86 12.86 0.77 5.14
CA VAL A 86 13.07 -0.65 5.40
C VAL A 86 12.37 -1.01 6.69
N GLU A 87 11.46 -1.98 6.61
CA GLU A 87 10.73 -2.46 7.78
C GLU A 87 11.21 -3.83 8.22
N VAL A 88 11.50 -3.95 9.52
CA VAL A 88 11.87 -5.23 10.13
C VAL A 88 10.61 -5.89 10.65
N CYS A 89 10.26 -7.02 10.04
CA CYS A 89 9.04 -7.77 10.32
C CYS A 89 9.37 -8.96 11.23
N THR A 90 9.21 -8.83 12.55
CA THR A 90 9.48 -9.93 13.49
C THR A 90 8.22 -10.64 13.98
N ALA A 91 7.04 -10.02 13.85
CA ALA A 91 5.78 -10.58 14.33
C ALA A 91 5.04 -11.40 13.26
N LEU A 92 4.33 -12.45 13.69
CA LEU A 92 3.46 -13.26 12.84
C LEU A 92 2.38 -12.41 12.13
N THR A 93 1.91 -11.34 12.79
CA THR A 93 0.97 -10.38 12.21
C THR A 93 1.53 -9.68 10.97
N THR A 94 2.83 -9.39 10.95
CA THR A 94 3.50 -8.76 9.81
C THR A 94 3.74 -9.76 8.67
N VAL A 95 4.02 -11.03 9.00
CA VAL A 95 4.07 -12.12 8.00
C VAL A 95 2.69 -12.29 7.35
N LYS A 96 1.61 -12.33 8.15
CA LYS A 96 0.23 -12.33 7.64
C LYS A 96 -0.04 -11.11 6.76
N TYR A 97 0.49 -9.95 7.12
CA TYR A 97 0.36 -8.74 6.31
C TYR A 97 1.05 -8.90 4.96
N LEU A 98 2.30 -9.36 4.90
CA LEU A 98 3.01 -9.62 3.64
C LEU A 98 2.19 -10.56 2.73
N TYR A 99 1.78 -11.71 3.27
CA TYR A 99 0.99 -12.68 2.54
C TYR A 99 -0.39 -12.16 2.16
N LYS A 100 -1.01 -11.29 2.98
CA LYS A 100 -2.26 -10.63 2.60
C LYS A 100 -2.10 -9.88 1.29
N TYR A 101 -1.01 -9.15 1.04
CA TYR A 101 -0.85 -8.43 -0.24
C TYR A 101 -0.56 -9.36 -1.42
N VAL A 102 0.17 -10.46 -1.18
CA VAL A 102 0.39 -11.50 -2.20
C VAL A 102 -0.92 -12.22 -2.56
N TYR A 103 -1.77 -12.51 -1.56
CA TYR A 103 -2.98 -13.31 -1.73
C TYR A 103 -4.29 -12.52 -1.85
N LYS A 104 -4.30 -11.20 -1.58
CA LYS A 104 -5.49 -10.34 -1.78
C LYS A 104 -6.00 -10.41 -3.22
N GLY A 105 -5.11 -10.77 -4.15
CA GLY A 105 -5.41 -10.79 -5.58
C GLY A 105 -5.45 -9.37 -6.13
N SER A 106 -5.47 -9.28 -7.45
CA SER A 106 -5.62 -8.00 -8.12
C SER A 106 -7.08 -7.53 -8.04
N ASP A 107 -7.29 -6.22 -8.08
CA ASP A 107 -8.63 -5.66 -8.21
C ASP A 107 -9.29 -6.20 -9.49
N LYS A 108 -10.57 -6.59 -9.37
CA LYS A 108 -11.36 -7.13 -10.48
C LYS A 108 -12.53 -6.22 -10.77
N ALA A 109 -12.87 -6.09 -12.05
CA ALA A 109 -14.07 -5.42 -12.51
C ALA A 109 -14.91 -6.43 -13.31
N VAL A 110 -16.19 -6.50 -13.00
CA VAL A 110 -17.16 -7.23 -13.81
C VAL A 110 -17.78 -6.23 -14.77
N ILE A 111 -17.65 -6.49 -16.06
CA ILE A 111 -18.16 -5.64 -17.13
C ILE A 111 -19.31 -6.38 -17.79
N THR A 112 -20.51 -5.80 -17.78
CA THR A 112 -21.66 -6.33 -18.52
C THR A 112 -21.64 -5.76 -19.94
N VAL A 113 -21.67 -6.63 -20.95
CA VAL A 113 -21.68 -6.21 -22.35
C VAL A 113 -23.13 -6.17 -22.85
N GLU A 114 -23.67 -4.97 -22.95
CA GLU A 114 -24.98 -4.74 -23.56
C GLU A 114 -24.83 -4.47 -25.06
N THR A 115 -25.62 -5.16 -25.87
CA THR A 115 -25.72 -4.89 -27.31
C THR A 115 -26.53 -3.61 -27.52
N VAL A 116 -25.93 -2.57 -28.12
CA VAL A 116 -26.67 -1.38 -28.57
C VAL A 116 -27.66 -1.82 -29.64
N ARG A 117 -28.96 -1.80 -29.32
CA ARG A 117 -30.01 -2.11 -30.29
C ARG A 117 -30.04 -1.01 -31.36
N GLY A 118 -29.59 -1.33 -32.57
CA GLY A 118 -30.08 -0.63 -33.75
C GLY A 118 -31.58 -0.88 -33.90
N GLU A 119 -32.30 0.15 -34.32
CA GLU A 119 -33.76 0.18 -34.47
C GLU A 119 -34.27 -0.99 -35.33
N SER A 120 -34.73 -2.07 -34.70
CA SER A 120 -35.79 -2.93 -35.25
C SER A 120 -36.21 -3.96 -34.20
N HIS A 121 -37.50 -3.90 -33.86
CA HIS A 121 -38.20 -4.85 -33.01
C HIS A 121 -37.96 -6.30 -33.45
N ARG A 122 -37.43 -7.14 -32.56
CA ARG A 122 -37.96 -8.48 -32.22
C ARG A 122 -37.16 -9.17 -31.11
N ALA A 123 -37.90 -9.74 -30.16
CA ALA A 123 -37.51 -10.51 -28.96
C ALA A 123 -36.80 -9.73 -27.83
N MET A 124 -37.51 -9.51 -26.72
CA MET A 124 -36.93 -9.41 -25.38
C MET A 124 -36.26 -10.76 -25.07
N ILE A 125 -35.05 -10.98 -25.57
CA ILE A 125 -34.15 -11.96 -24.98
C ILE A 125 -33.66 -11.29 -23.70
N GLU A 126 -34.08 -11.78 -22.53
CA GLU A 126 -33.47 -11.37 -21.27
C GLU A 126 -31.95 -11.49 -21.42
N PRO A 127 -31.19 -10.43 -21.11
CA PRO A 127 -29.74 -10.50 -21.19
C PRO A 127 -29.29 -11.62 -20.24
N ASN A 128 -28.79 -12.71 -20.81
CA ASN A 128 -28.24 -13.81 -20.03
C ASN A 128 -27.00 -13.28 -19.29
N GLU A 129 -27.15 -12.99 -18.00
CA GLU A 129 -26.10 -12.45 -17.12
C GLU A 129 -24.89 -13.38 -17.05
N ILE A 130 -25.07 -14.69 -17.24
CA ILE A 130 -24.00 -15.71 -17.25
C ILE A 130 -23.20 -15.68 -18.55
N LEU A 131 -23.82 -15.34 -19.68
CA LEU A 131 -23.14 -15.36 -20.99
C LEU A 131 -22.55 -14.00 -21.41
N ARG A 132 -22.92 -12.90 -20.74
CA ARG A 132 -22.57 -11.53 -21.17
C ARG A 132 -21.79 -10.70 -20.15
N TYR A 133 -20.94 -11.35 -19.35
CA TYR A 133 -20.02 -10.64 -18.47
C TYR A 133 -18.56 -10.89 -18.86
N LEU A 134 -17.74 -9.84 -18.79
CA LEU A 134 -16.29 -9.92 -18.88
C LEU A 134 -15.71 -9.65 -17.51
N ASN A 135 -14.98 -10.64 -16.97
CA ASN A 135 -14.26 -10.48 -15.70
C ASN A 135 -12.88 -9.92 -16.00
N ALA A 136 -12.74 -8.60 -15.89
CA ALA A 136 -11.47 -7.91 -16.06
C ALA A 136 -10.69 -7.91 -14.75
N ARG A 137 -9.36 -8.00 -14.85
CA ARG A 137 -8.46 -7.89 -13.72
C ARG A 137 -7.49 -6.75 -13.96
N TYR A 138 -7.37 -5.84 -12.99
CA TYR A 138 -6.39 -4.77 -13.04
C TYR A 138 -4.96 -5.35 -13.01
N ILE A 139 -4.13 -4.85 -13.93
CA ILE A 139 -2.69 -5.16 -13.98
C ILE A 139 -1.97 -3.82 -13.87
N SER A 140 -1.12 -3.68 -12.85
CA SER A 140 -0.32 -2.46 -12.69
C SER A 140 0.67 -2.30 -13.85
N PRO A 141 1.10 -1.08 -14.21
CA PRO A 141 2.09 -0.87 -15.28
C PRO A 141 3.37 -1.68 -15.06
N VAL A 142 3.83 -1.81 -13.81
CA VAL A 142 5.02 -2.60 -13.46
C VAL A 142 4.79 -4.09 -13.73
N GLU A 143 3.65 -4.65 -13.31
CA GLU A 143 3.32 -6.05 -13.58
C GLU A 143 3.17 -6.31 -15.09
N ALA A 144 2.57 -5.37 -15.83
CA ALA A 144 2.47 -5.47 -17.28
C ALA A 144 3.84 -5.53 -17.96
N CYS A 145 4.76 -4.64 -17.58
CA CYS A 145 6.14 -4.66 -18.08
C CYS A 145 6.84 -5.98 -17.75
N MET A 146 6.71 -6.49 -16.52
CA MET A 146 7.30 -7.77 -16.13
C MET A 146 6.76 -8.94 -16.96
N ARG A 147 5.45 -8.96 -17.23
CA ARG A 147 4.82 -9.97 -18.09
C ARG A 147 5.27 -9.86 -19.55
N LEU A 148 5.34 -8.64 -20.10
CA LEU A 148 5.78 -8.40 -21.48
C LEU A 148 7.24 -8.80 -21.69
N LEU A 149 8.07 -8.63 -20.66
CA LEU A 149 9.49 -9.00 -20.67
C LEU A 149 9.74 -10.45 -20.20
N ASP A 150 8.68 -11.22 -19.98
CA ASP A 150 8.71 -12.62 -19.51
C ASP A 150 9.52 -12.85 -18.22
N PHE A 151 9.51 -11.87 -17.31
CA PHE A 151 10.12 -12.03 -16.00
C PHE A 151 9.22 -12.85 -15.08
N SER A 152 9.82 -13.76 -14.31
CA SER A 152 9.13 -14.50 -13.27
C SER A 152 8.65 -13.55 -12.16
N VAL A 153 7.33 -13.35 -12.07
CA VAL A 153 6.71 -12.44 -11.09
C VAL A 153 6.38 -13.16 -9.79
N GLN A 154 5.83 -14.37 -9.88
CA GLN A 154 5.46 -15.21 -8.73
C GLN A 154 5.43 -16.69 -9.13
N GLY A 155 5.90 -17.55 -8.24
CA GLY A 155 5.75 -19.00 -8.35
C GLY A 155 4.78 -19.52 -7.29
N LYS A 156 3.88 -20.42 -7.68
CA LYS A 156 3.08 -21.23 -6.75
C LYS A 156 3.35 -22.69 -7.07
N THR A 157 3.62 -23.49 -6.05
CA THR A 157 3.81 -24.94 -6.22
C THR A 157 2.50 -25.67 -6.53
N HIS A 158 1.35 -25.05 -6.20
CA HIS A 158 0.03 -25.64 -6.39
C HIS A 158 -0.94 -24.61 -6.98
N SER A 159 -1.80 -25.06 -7.89
CA SER A 159 -2.89 -24.27 -8.44
C SER A 159 -4.08 -24.28 -7.48
N ILE A 160 -4.54 -23.10 -7.07
CA ILE A 160 -5.80 -22.96 -6.34
C ILE A 160 -6.89 -22.67 -7.37
N VAL A 161 -7.80 -23.61 -7.56
CA VAL A 161 -8.96 -23.46 -8.45
C VAL A 161 -10.16 -23.07 -7.60
N GLN A 162 -10.84 -21.99 -7.98
CA GLN A 162 -12.13 -21.64 -7.40
C GLN A 162 -13.19 -22.54 -8.05
N LEU A 163 -13.86 -23.36 -7.25
CA LEU A 163 -14.99 -24.17 -7.74
C LEU A 163 -16.14 -23.24 -8.13
N THR A 164 -16.80 -23.59 -9.24
CA THR A 164 -18.01 -22.91 -9.69
C THR A 164 -19.10 -23.09 -8.64
N ILE A 165 -19.76 -21.99 -8.26
CA ILE A 165 -20.94 -22.07 -7.41
C ILE A 165 -22.06 -22.62 -8.29
N HIS A 166 -22.57 -23.78 -7.92
CA HIS A 166 -23.72 -24.40 -8.57
C HIS A 166 -24.95 -24.30 -7.66
N LEU A 167 -26.14 -24.34 -8.26
CA LEU A 167 -27.38 -24.53 -7.51
C LEU A 167 -27.43 -25.96 -6.95
N GLU A 168 -28.35 -26.20 -6.01
CA GLU A 168 -28.59 -27.52 -5.45
C GLU A 168 -28.95 -28.50 -6.59
N ASN A 169 -28.20 -29.61 -6.70
CA ASN A 169 -28.30 -30.62 -7.76
C ASN A 169 -27.81 -30.21 -9.17
N GLU A 170 -27.11 -29.09 -9.33
CA GLU A 170 -26.48 -28.69 -10.60
C GLU A 170 -24.94 -28.78 -10.54
N GLN A 171 -24.43 -29.72 -9.75
CA GLN A 171 -23.00 -30.00 -9.62
C GLN A 171 -22.52 -30.74 -10.88
N LEU A 172 -21.90 -30.02 -11.80
CA LEU A 172 -21.04 -30.62 -12.84
C LEU A 172 -19.58 -30.47 -12.44
#